data_AF-A0A536V2J2-F1
#
_entry.id   AF-A0A536V2J2-F1
#
_cell.length_a   1.000
_cell.length_b   1.000
_cell.length_c   1.000
_cell.angle_alpha   90.00
_cell.angle_beta   90.00
_cell.angle_gamma   90.00
#
_symmetry.space_group_name_H-M   'P 1'
#
loop_
_entity.id
_entity.type
_entity.pdbx_description
1 polymer ?
#
loop_
_entity_poly.entity_id
_entity_poly.type
_entity_poly.pdbx_seq_one_letter_code
_entity_poly.pdbx_strand_id
1 'polypeptide(L)' 'PRVERHLLVKRARMQGFVIFDHADHYAAARRDLAQWLREGRLTYLEDVLDGIEHAPDAIAGLYRGENLGKRLIRIA' A
#
# COMPACT_ATOMS: atom_id res chain seq x y z
N PRO A 1 -4.95 14.84 20.90
CA PRO A 1 -4.51 14.03 22.07
C PRO A 1 -3.00 13.72 21.98
N ARG A 2 -2.29 13.83 23.10
CA ARG A 2 -0.84 13.51 23.19
C ARG A 2 -0.64 11.98 23.18
N VAL A 3 0.00 11.45 22.14
CA VAL A 3 0.25 9.99 21.95
C VAL A 3 1.37 9.45 22.86
N GLU A 4 2.22 10.33 23.38
CA GLU A 4 3.43 10.04 24.14
C GLU A 4 3.14 9.25 25.42
N ARG A 5 2.08 9.64 26.17
CA ARG A 5 1.66 8.92 27.38
C ARG A 5 1.19 7.49 27.07
N HIS A 6 0.50 7.30 25.95
CA HIS A 6 0.02 5.98 25.54
C HIS A 6 1.19 5.07 25.18
N LEU A 7 2.18 5.59 24.47
CA LEU A 7 3.42 4.87 24.15
C LEU A 7 4.19 4.49 25.43
N LEU A 8 4.33 5.42 26.38
CA LEU A 8 5.03 5.16 27.65
C LEU A 8 4.34 4.07 28.48
N VAL A 9 3.05 4.23 28.77
CA VAL A 9 2.30 3.33 29.65
C VAL A 9 2.21 1.93 29.04
N LYS A 10 2.00 1.83 27.73
CA LYS A 10 1.91 0.54 27.01
C LYS A 10 3.27 0.00 26.59
N ARG A 11 4.36 0.73 26.82
CA ARG A 11 5.71 0.43 26.31
C ARG A 11 5.72 0.15 24.80
N ALA A 12 4.91 0.89 24.05
CA ALA A 12 4.75 0.71 22.61
C ALA A 12 5.83 1.48 21.82
N ARG A 13 6.17 0.97 20.62
CA ARG A 13 7.13 1.59 19.69
C ARG A 13 6.40 2.21 18.51
N MET A 14 6.73 3.46 18.19
CA MET A 14 6.37 4.12 16.94
C MET A 14 7.65 4.29 16.11
N GLN A 15 7.66 3.76 14.89
CA GLN A 15 8.84 3.77 14.03
C GLN A 15 8.42 3.99 12.58
N GLY A 16 9.14 4.89 11.89
CA GLY A 16 9.02 5.06 10.44
C GLY A 16 9.67 3.90 9.69
N PHE A 17 9.19 3.64 8.48
CA PHE A 17 9.67 2.57 7.61
C PHE A 17 9.75 3.10 6.18
N VAL A 18 10.91 2.92 5.53
CA VAL A 18 11.13 3.28 4.13
C VAL A 18 11.48 2.02 3.37
N ILE A 19 10.70 1.70 2.33
CA ILE A 19 10.86 0.44 1.57
C ILE A 19 12.25 0.30 0.94
N PHE A 20 12.88 1.41 0.57
CA PHE A 20 14.19 1.42 -0.08
C PHE A 20 15.33 0.99 0.86
N ASP A 21 15.16 1.11 2.18
CA ASP A 21 16.15 0.64 3.17
C ASP A 21 16.19 -0.90 3.29
N HIS A 22 15.24 -1.60 2.66
CA HIS A 22 15.04 -3.05 2.73
C HIS A 22 15.02 -3.72 1.35
N ALA A 23 15.74 -3.14 0.39
CA ALA A 23 15.77 -3.64 -0.99
C ALA A 23 16.28 -5.09 -1.11
N ASP A 24 17.14 -5.52 -0.19
CA ASP A 24 17.65 -6.90 -0.07
C ASP A 24 16.54 -7.93 0.21
N HIS A 25 15.47 -7.53 0.90
CA HIS A 25 14.32 -8.37 1.18
C HIS A 25 13.34 -8.50 -0.01
N TYR A 26 13.46 -7.66 -1.04
CA TYR A 26 12.48 -7.56 -2.12
C TYR A 26 12.26 -8.89 -2.86
N ALA A 27 13.34 -9.60 -3.18
CA ALA A 27 13.26 -10.86 -3.93
C ALA A 27 12.51 -11.95 -3.14
N ALA A 28 12.80 -12.06 -1.84
CA ALA A 28 12.12 -13.00 -0.96
C ALA A 28 10.64 -12.63 -0.78
N ALA A 29 10.36 -11.38 -0.45
CA ALA A 29 8.99 -10.88 -0.27
C ALA A 29 8.13 -11.12 -1.52
N ARG A 30 8.65 -10.82 -2.71
CA ARG A 30 7.92 -11.04 -3.98
C ARG A 30 7.56 -12.50 -4.20
N ARG A 31 8.49 -13.42 -3.94
CA ARG A 31 8.25 -14.87 -4.09
C ARG A 31 7.15 -15.33 -3.13
N ASP A 32 7.24 -14.93 -1.88
CA ASP A 32 6.33 -15.39 -0.83
C ASP A 32 4.91 -14.80 -1.04
N LEU A 33 4.81 -13.52 -1.39
CA LEU A 33 3.54 -12.87 -1.75
C LEU A 33 2.88 -13.52 -2.97
N ALA A 34 3.66 -13.83 -4.01
CA ALA A 34 3.14 -14.52 -5.20
C ALA A 34 2.68 -15.95 -4.90
N GLN A 35 3.33 -16.63 -3.94
CA GLN A 35 2.87 -17.93 -3.45
C GLN A 35 1.54 -17.79 -2.72
N TRP A 36 1.42 -16.88 -1.75
CA TRP A 36 0.16 -16.68 -1.01
C TRP A 36 -1.01 -16.28 -1.91
N LEU A 37 -0.74 -15.49 -2.95
CA LEU A 37 -1.74 -15.14 -3.95
C LEU A 37 -2.25 -16.38 -4.70
N ARG A 38 -1.34 -17.26 -5.16
CA ARG A 38 -1.71 -18.52 -5.83
C ARG A 38 -2.42 -19.51 -4.91
N GLU A 39 -2.06 -19.52 -3.63
CA GLU A 39 -2.70 -20.34 -2.60
C GLU A 39 -4.05 -19.78 -2.13
N GLY A 40 -4.47 -18.59 -2.61
CA GLY A 40 -5.71 -17.93 -2.16
C GLY A 40 -5.65 -17.37 -0.73
N ARG A 41 -4.45 -17.35 -0.11
CA ARG A 41 -4.22 -16.82 1.23
C ARG A 41 -4.05 -15.31 1.26
N LEU A 42 -3.82 -14.71 0.10
CA LEU A 42 -3.74 -13.28 -0.11
C LEU A 42 -4.73 -12.89 -1.20
N THR A 43 -5.62 -11.95 -0.91
CA THR A 43 -6.48 -11.29 -1.88
C THR A 43 -6.03 -9.85 -2.07
N TYR A 44 -6.31 -9.28 -3.23
CA TYR A 44 -6.02 -7.89 -3.54
C TYR A 44 -7.23 -7.25 -4.21
N LEU A 45 -7.32 -5.93 -4.08
CA LEU A 45 -8.36 -5.12 -4.70
C LEU A 45 -7.70 -4.02 -5.51
N GLU A 46 -8.15 -3.87 -6.74
CA GLU A 46 -7.69 -2.86 -7.69
C GLU A 46 -8.86 -2.00 -8.13
N ASP A 47 -8.57 -0.71 -8.29
CA ASP A 47 -9.47 0.29 -8.84
C ASP A 47 -8.82 0.83 -10.10
N VAL A 48 -9.31 0.40 -11.26
CA VAL A 48 -8.65 0.63 -12.56
C VAL A 48 -9.44 1.65 -13.37
N LEU A 49 -8.76 2.72 -13.77
CA LEU A 49 -9.26 3.71 -14.72
C LEU A 49 -8.64 3.44 -16.08
N ASP A 50 -9.44 3.46 -17.14
CA ASP A 50 -8.96 3.25 -18.51
C ASP A 50 -8.68 4.60 -19.17
N GLY A 51 -7.44 4.85 -19.60
CA GLY A 51 -7.04 6.10 -20.26
C GLY A 51 -6.10 6.96 -19.41
N ILE A 52 -5.01 7.43 -20.02
CA ILE A 52 -3.99 8.25 -19.35
C ILE A 52 -4.50 9.64 -18.97
N GLU A 53 -5.51 10.13 -19.69
CA GLU A 53 -6.25 11.36 -19.43
C GLU A 53 -6.84 11.43 -18.02
N HIS A 54 -7.09 10.28 -17.38
CA HIS A 54 -7.58 10.22 -16.01
C HIS A 54 -6.49 10.31 -14.94
N ALA A 55 -5.20 10.25 -15.31
CA ALA A 55 -4.10 10.28 -14.34
C ALA A 55 -4.08 11.53 -13.43
N PRO A 56 -4.36 12.77 -13.92
CA PRO A 56 -4.38 13.95 -13.05
C PRO A 56 -5.46 13.86 -11.96
N ASP A 57 -6.69 13.52 -12.34
CA ASP A 57 -7.82 13.42 -11.42
C ASP A 57 -7.70 12.20 -10.49
N ALA A 58 -7.01 11.15 -10.93
CA ALA A 58 -6.81 9.95 -10.13
C ALA A 58 -6.01 10.21 -8.85
N ILE A 59 -5.01 11.09 -8.91
CA ILE A 59 -4.24 11.50 -7.74
C ILE A 59 -5.11 12.32 -6.78
N ALA A 60 -5.91 13.25 -7.32
CA ALA A 60 -6.82 14.04 -6.50
C ALA A 60 -7.86 13.14 -5.78
N GLY A 61 -8.39 12.13 -6.47
CA GLY A 61 -9.30 11.14 -5.88
C GLY A 61 -8.64 10.26 -4.82
N LEU A 62 -7.38 9.89 -4.99
CA LEU A 62 -6.59 9.19 -3.96
C LEU A 62 -6.51 10.01 -2.65
N TYR A 63 -6.23 11.32 -2.75
CA TYR A 63 -6.17 12.19 -1.57
C TYR A 63 -7.55 12.46 -0.94
N ARG A 64 -8.64 12.33 -1.70
CA ARG A 64 -10.01 12.36 -1.18
C ARG A 64 -10.46 11.02 -0.59
N GLY A 65 -9.69 9.95 -0.76
CA GLY A 65 -10.03 8.61 -0.28
C GLY A 65 -11.09 7.89 -1.12
N GLU A 66 -11.21 8.24 -2.41
CA GLU A 66 -12.23 7.70 -3.31
C GLU A 66 -11.85 6.32 -3.88
N ASN A 67 -10.58 5.92 -3.78
CA ASN A 67 -10.11 4.65 -4.32
C ASN A 67 -10.50 3.47 -3.44
N LEU A 68 -11.03 2.41 -4.07
CA LEU A 68 -11.27 1.13 -3.43
C LEU A 68 -10.12 0.18 -3.76
N GLY A 69 -9.09 0.16 -2.92
CA GLY A 69 -7.88 -0.63 -3.17
C GLY A 69 -6.83 0.14 -3.96
N LYS A 70 -6.01 -0.58 -4.74
CA LYS A 70 -4.90 0.03 -5.48
C LYS A 70 -5.41 0.73 -6.74
N ARG A 71 -5.28 2.07 -6.79
CA ARG A 71 -5.58 2.87 -7.98
C ARG A 71 -4.58 2.56 -9.09
N LEU A 72 -5.06 2.20 -10.26
CA LEU A 72 -4.29 1.92 -11.47
C LEU A 72 -4.85 2.69 -12.65
N ILE A 73 -3.98 3.06 -13.59
CA ILE A 73 -4.36 3.59 -14.89
C ILE A 73 -3.97 2.57 -15.95
N ARG A 74 -4.94 2.11 -16.74
CA ARG A 74 -4.69 1.24 -17.90
C ARG A 74 -4.42 2.11 -19.12
N ILE A 75 -3.34 1.79 -19.83
CA ILE A 75 -2.96 2.41 -21.10
C ILE A 75 -3.27 1.38 -22.20
N ALA A 76 -3.92 1.83 -23.27
CA ALA A 76 -4.22 1.02 -24.46
C ALA A 76 -2.98 0.78 -25.33
#